data_AF-A0A0G3BGJ0-F1
#
_entry.id   AF-A0A0G3BGJ0-F1
#
_cell.length_a   1.000
_cell.length_b   1.000
_cell.length_c   1.000
_cell.angle_alpha   90.00
_cell.angle_beta   90.00
_cell.angle_gamma   90.00
#
_symmetry.space_group_name_H-M   'P 1'
#
loop_
_entity.id
_entity.type
_entity.pdbx_description
1 polymer ?
#
loop_
_entity_poly.entity_id
_entity_poly.type
_entity_poly.pdbx_seq_one_letter_code
_entity_poly.pdbx_strand_id
1 'polypeptide(L)' 'MAEAAKKHKVSEPTIYAWRKHFGQLEAADVKRLKALELEISRLKKLLAERDLDIEILKEINTKKW' A
#
# COMPACT_ATOMS: atom_id res chain seq x y z
N MET A 1 -23.07 -5.45 17.36
CA MET A 1 -22.73 -5.75 15.94
C MET A 1 -23.84 -5.32 15.00
N ALA A 2 -25.10 -5.64 15.30
CA ALA A 2 -26.29 -5.13 14.60
C ALA A 2 -26.30 -3.60 14.38
N GLU A 3 -25.93 -2.83 15.41
CA GLU A 3 -25.89 -1.37 15.33
C GLU A 3 -24.79 -0.86 14.39
N ALA A 4 -23.60 -1.48 14.44
CA ALA A 4 -22.51 -1.18 13.51
C ALA A 4 -22.87 -1.58 12.07
N ALA A 5 -23.51 -2.74 11.89
CA ALA A 5 -24.00 -3.22 10.60
C ALA A 5 -24.99 -2.21 9.98
N LYS A 6 -25.99 -1.79 10.75
CA LYS A 6 -26.98 -0.78 10.36
C LYS A 6 -26.33 0.57 10.05
N LYS A 7 -25.43 1.05 10.92
CA LYS A 7 -24.74 2.33 10.75
C LYS A 7 -23.90 2.37 9.48
N HIS A 8 -23.21 1.28 9.17
CA HIS A 8 -22.30 1.19 8.02
C HIS A 8 -22.95 0.59 6.78
N LYS A 9 -24.27 0.33 6.80
CA LYS A 9 -25.04 -0.29 5.70
C LYS A 9 -24.40 -1.58 5.18
N VAL A 10 -23.86 -2.39 6.09
CA VAL A 10 -23.27 -3.70 5.81
C VAL A 10 -24.01 -4.77 6.60
N SER A 11 -23.94 -6.02 6.17
CA SER A 11 -24.54 -7.13 6.92
C SER A 11 -23.69 -7.51 8.13
N GLU A 12 -24.31 -8.07 9.16
CA GLU A 12 -23.58 -8.60 10.33
C GLU A 12 -22.54 -9.68 9.97
N PRO A 13 -22.80 -10.62 9.05
CA PRO A 13 -21.78 -11.56 8.57
C PRO A 13 -20.54 -10.88 7.99
N THR A 14 -20.71 -9.76 7.25
CA THR A 14 -19.58 -9.00 6.71
C THR A 14 -18.71 -8.42 7.82
N ILE A 15 -19.32 -7.87 8.87
CA ILE A 15 -18.57 -7.38 10.03
C ILE A 15 -17.85 -8.51 10.75
N TYR A 16 -18.48 -9.68 10.87
CA TYR A 16 -17.86 -10.86 11.47
C TYR A 16 -16.63 -11.31 10.67
N ALA A 17 -16.74 -11.37 9.33
CA ALA A 17 -15.62 -11.72 8.46
C ALA A 17 -14.47 -10.71 8.62
N TRP A 18 -14.76 -9.41 8.60
CA TRP A 18 -13.73 -8.39 8.82
C TRP A 18 -13.07 -8.50 10.19
N ARG A 19 -13.83 -8.78 11.25
CA ARG A 19 -13.24 -8.99 12.58
C ARG A 19 -12.39 -10.26 12.64
N LYS A 20 -12.77 -11.33 11.95
CA LYS A 20 -11.96 -12.55 11.86
C LYS A 20 -10.63 -12.30 11.13
N HIS A 21 -10.65 -11.51 10.06
CA HIS A 21 -9.48 -11.24 9.23
C HIS A 21 -8.58 -10.11 9.76
N PHE A 22 -9.18 -9.06 10.33
CA PHE A 22 -8.49 -7.83 10.72
C PHE A 22 -8.60 -7.50 12.21
N GLY A 23 -9.40 -8.24 12.99
CA GLY A 23 -9.64 -7.94 14.40
C GLY A 23 -8.46 -8.19 15.34
N GLN A 24 -7.37 -8.77 14.83
CA GLN A 24 -6.07 -8.84 15.53
C GLN A 24 -5.22 -7.58 15.32
N LEU A 25 -5.58 -6.71 14.36
CA LEU A 25 -4.90 -5.44 14.12
C LEU A 25 -5.58 -4.36 14.94
N GLU A 26 -4.80 -3.62 15.72
CA GLU A 26 -5.30 -2.42 16.37
C GLU A 26 -5.44 -1.28 15.34
N ALA A 27 -6.20 -0.24 15.69
CA ALA A 27 -6.35 0.94 14.83
C ALA A 27 -4.98 1.60 14.51
N ALA A 28 -4.03 1.52 15.44
CA ALA A 28 -2.65 1.97 15.25
C ALA A 28 -1.91 1.14 14.20
N ASP A 29 -2.09 -0.20 14.21
CA ASP A 29 -1.47 -1.09 13.23
C ASP A 29 -2.00 -0.83 11.82
N VAL A 30 -3.32 -0.64 11.68
CA VAL A 30 -3.94 -0.32 10.38
C VAL A 30 -3.45 1.03 9.85
N LYS A 31 -3.30 2.03 10.72
CA LYS A 31 -2.77 3.35 10.34
C LYS A 31 -1.31 3.25 9.89
N ARG A 32 -0.49 2.48 10.61
CA ARG A 32 0.92 2.23 10.27
C ARG A 32 1.04 1.47 8.94
N LEU A 33 0.21 0.45 8.73
CA LEU A 33 0.17 -0.33 7.49
C LEU A 33 -0.08 0.57 6.27
N LYS A 34 -1.12 1.41 6.32
CA LYS A 34 -1.41 2.36 5.23
C LYS A 34 -0.27 3.33 4.96
N ALA A 35 0.40 3.82 6.01
CA ALA A 35 1.54 4.72 5.85
C ALA A 35 2.72 4.01 5.18
N LEU A 36 2.99 2.75 5.56
CA LEU A 36 4.02 1.93 4.93
C LEU A 36 3.70 1.59 3.48
N GLU A 37 2.44 1.27 3.15
CA GLU A 37 2.01 1.01 1.77
C GLU A 37 2.23 2.24 0.88
N LEU A 38 1.90 3.44 1.39
CA LEU A 38 2.13 4.69 0.66
C LEU A 38 3.63 4.94 0.46
N GLU A 39 4.44 4.74 1.50
CA GLU A 39 5.88 4.94 1.41
C GLU A 39 6.54 3.94 0.45
N ILE A 40 6.13 2.66 0.49
CA ILE A 40 6.60 1.64 -0.47
C ILE A 40 6.27 2.06 -1.91
N SER A 41 5.07 2.58 -2.16
CA SER A 41 4.69 3.06 -3.48
C SER A 41 5.58 4.21 -3.95
N ARG A 42 5.84 5.18 -3.06
CA ARG A 42 6.74 6.32 -3.33
C ARG A 42 8.17 5.86 -3.62
N LEU A 43 8.70 4.94 -2.80
CA LEU A 43 10.05 4.42 -2.95
C LEU A 43 10.21 3.61 -4.24
N LYS A 44 9.23 2.78 -4.60
CA LYS A 44 9.24 2.03 -5.87
C LYS A 44 9.28 2.96 -7.08
N LYS A 45 8.50 4.05 -7.06
CA LYS A 45 8.52 5.06 -8.12
C LYS A 45 9.90 5.71 -8.24
N LEU A 46 10.46 6.18 -7.12
CA LEU A 46 11.79 6.81 -7.11
C LEU A 46 12.88 5.86 -7.59
N LEU A 47 12.83 4.59 -7.20
CA LEU A 47 13.77 3.58 -7.67
C LEU A 47 13.69 3.40 -9.19
N ALA A 48 12.49 3.23 -9.73
CA ALA A 48 12.28 3.08 -11.17
C ALA A 48 12.78 4.31 -11.97
N GLU A 49 12.53 5.52 -11.46
CA GLU A 49 13.05 6.75 -12.08
C GLU A 49 14.59 6.79 -12.07
N ARG A 50 15.22 6.39 -10.96
CA ARG A 50 16.69 6.33 -10.87
C ARG A 50 17.30 5.26 -11.75
N ASP A 51 16.68 4.08 -11.85
CA ASP A 51 17.15 3.02 -12.73
C ASP A 51 17.08 3.44 -14.20
N LEU A 52 16.00 4.15 -14.59
CA LEU A 52 15.87 4.72 -15.93
C LEU A 52 16.97 5.77 -16.22
N ASP A 53 17.23 6.68 -15.29
CA ASP A 53 18.30 7.67 -15.43
C ASP A 53 19.67 6.99 -15.65
N ILE A 54 19.95 5.93 -14.90
CA ILE A 54 21.18 5.14 -15.03
C ILE A 54 21.27 4.45 -16.39
N GLU A 55 20.17 3.88 -16.87
CA GLU A 55 20.12 3.21 -18.18
C GLU A 55 20.39 4.20 -19.32
N ILE A 56 19.77 5.37 -19.28
CA ILE A 56 20.01 6.46 -20.25
C ILE A 56 21.48 6.87 -20.25
N LEU A 57 22.07 7.08 -19.07
CA LEU A 57 23.49 7.46 -18.96
C LEU A 57 24.43 6.40 -19.52
N LYS A 58 24.13 5.11 -19.27
CA LYS A 58 24.88 4.00 -19.85
C LYS A 58 24.79 3.99 -21.38
N GLU A 59 23.59 4.19 -21.94
CA GLU A 59 23.39 4.23 -23.39
C GLU A 59 24.13 5.41 -24.06
N ILE A 60 24.14 6.58 -23.42
CA ILE A 60 24.92 7.73 -23.90
C ILE A 60 26.42 7.40 -23.88
N ASN A 61 26.90 6.73 -22.84
CA ASN A 61 28.32 6.41 -22.71
C ASN A 61 28.78 5.33 -23.71
N THR A 62 27.92 4.37 -24.06
CA THR A 62 28.23 3.37 -25.10
C THR A 62 28.25 3.96 -26.50
N LYS A 63 27.42 4.98 -26.79
CA LYS A 63 27.39 5.68 -28.10
C LYS A 63 28.55 6.67 -28.32
N LYS A 64 29.29 7.01 -27.26
CA LYS A 64 30.43 7.96 -27.32
C LYS A 64 31.74 7.33 -27.78
N TRP A 65 31.77 6.00 -27.95
CA TRP A 65 32.93 5.23 -28.40
C TRP A 65 32.63 4.51 -29.70
#